data_AF-A0A535AET0-F1
#
_entry.id   AF-A0A535AET0-F1
#
_cell.length_a   1.000
_cell.length_b   1.000
_cell.length_c   1.000
_cell.angle_alpha   90.00
_cell.angle_beta   90.00
_cell.angle_gamma   90.00
#
_symmetry.space_group_name_H-M   'P 1'
#
loop_
_entity.id
_entity.type
_entity.pdbx_description
1 polymer ?
#
loop_
_entity_poly.entity_id
_entity_poly.type
_entity_poly.pdbx_seq_one_letter_code
_entity_poly.pdbx_strand_id
1 'polypeptide(L)'
;SDDDPCTDDVCEAANGCVHRPVSLSLCCHNVGECDDHNGCTTDTCTDSGCRNDLVSSDCIPCSADTDCGGRCLGRACISGVCADVAPFTCPKLGTACRLEAGQPVCRCSDSRGCDDGNKCNGTETCVTATGTCIFGTALHCDDGNVCTDDTCDPAVGCVFTDARGFAGVSRQLIAVDGAVGGAGAADLSPSLAKVLRAKTNAIRGKLAAAQAASSSAKRQGRMLKAASKSLSGLNATIGKARRGRKPKISASLADALAARLGCAATAVQGLQAAATP
;
A
#
# COMPACT_ATOMS: atom_id res chain seq x y z
N SER A 1 44.70 55.11 15.28
CA SER A 1 44.53 53.74 15.74
C SER A 1 43.08 53.53 16.00
N ASP A 2 42.49 52.52 15.36
CA ASP A 2 41.11 52.06 15.58
C ASP A 2 41.01 51.09 16.77
N ASP A 3 42.12 50.82 17.47
CA ASP A 3 42.23 49.89 18.60
C ASP A 3 41.76 48.46 18.26
N ASP A 4 41.70 48.13 16.97
CA ASP A 4 41.39 46.80 16.46
C ASP A 4 42.72 46.05 16.24
N PRO A 5 42.97 44.94 16.98
CA PRO A 5 44.24 44.21 16.89
C PRO A 5 44.42 43.51 15.52
N CYS A 6 43.36 43.40 14.72
CA CYS A 6 43.31 42.72 13.44
C CYS A 6 43.33 43.69 12.25
N THR A 7 43.58 44.98 12.49
CA THR A 7 43.86 45.97 11.45
C THR A 7 45.22 46.62 11.68
N ASP A 8 46.00 46.73 10.61
CA ASP A 8 47.18 47.57 10.58
C ASP A 8 46.74 49.02 10.28
N ASP A 9 46.96 49.92 11.23
CA ASP A 9 46.81 51.35 11.06
C ASP A 9 47.94 51.94 10.19
N VAL A 10 47.70 52.12 8.89
CA VAL A 10 48.70 52.66 7.97
C VAL A 10 48.29 54.05 7.51
N CYS A 11 49.20 55.02 7.63
CA CYS A 11 48.98 56.37 7.08
C CYS A 11 49.52 56.45 5.65
N GLU A 12 48.61 56.54 4.67
CA GLU A 12 48.96 56.71 3.26
C GLU A 12 48.81 58.17 2.83
N ALA A 13 49.80 58.72 2.12
CA ALA A 13 49.82 60.12 1.71
C ALA A 13 48.64 60.52 0.79
N ALA A 14 48.02 59.55 0.09
CA ALA A 14 46.90 59.80 -0.82
C ALA A 14 45.53 59.75 -0.14
N ASN A 15 45.37 58.93 0.91
CA ASN A 15 44.06 58.57 1.46
C ASN A 15 43.91 58.88 2.96
N GLY A 16 44.97 59.37 3.62
CA GLY A 16 44.98 59.55 5.08
C GLY A 16 45.21 58.24 5.83
N CYS A 17 44.72 58.15 7.06
CA CYS A 17 44.79 56.94 7.87
C CYS A 17 43.86 55.87 7.27
N VAL A 18 44.41 54.73 6.89
CA VAL A 18 43.66 53.58 6.38
C VAL A 18 43.92 52.36 7.27
N HIS A 19 42.86 51.62 7.57
CA HIS A 19 42.91 50.38 8.36
C HIS A 19 43.01 49.21 7.39
N ARG A 20 44.17 48.56 7.33
CA ARG A 20 44.41 47.44 6.42
C ARG A 20 44.19 46.14 7.20
N PRO A 21 43.26 45.26 6.78
CA PRO A 21 43.02 44.03 7.52
C PRO A 21 44.27 43.16 7.52
N VAL A 22 44.71 42.76 8.72
CA VAL A 22 45.72 41.74 8.91
C VAL A 22 45.05 40.39 8.58
N SER A 23 45.80 39.44 8.02
CA SER A 23 45.19 38.15 7.63
C SER A 23 44.60 37.44 8.86
N LEU A 24 43.38 36.91 8.75
CA LEU A 24 42.67 36.23 9.85
C LEU A 24 43.44 35.04 10.48
N SER A 25 44.44 34.49 9.78
CA SER A 25 45.34 33.48 10.35
C SER A 25 46.39 34.04 11.33
N LEU A 26 46.53 35.37 11.42
CA LEU A 26 47.52 36.08 12.23
C LEU A 26 46.88 36.89 13.38
N CYS A 27 45.56 37.07 13.38
CA CYS A 27 44.82 37.80 14.42
C CYS A 27 43.37 37.31 14.53
N CYS A 28 42.79 37.42 15.72
CA CYS A 28 41.40 37.13 16.03
C CYS A 28 40.89 38.06 17.13
N HIS A 29 39.59 38.34 17.16
CA HIS A 29 38.93 39.10 18.22
C HIS A 29 38.31 38.21 19.29
N ASN A 30 37.92 37.00 18.91
CA ASN A 30 37.26 36.06 19.79
C ASN A 30 37.47 34.63 19.30
N VAL A 31 37.16 33.66 20.16
CA VAL A 31 37.35 32.23 19.88
C VAL A 31 36.53 31.76 18.67
N GLY A 32 35.37 32.36 18.39
CA GLY A 32 34.53 31.96 17.25
C GLY A 32 35.17 32.27 15.89
N GLU A 33 36.09 33.24 15.81
CA GLU A 33 36.85 33.51 14.58
C GLU A 33 37.95 32.48 14.32
N CYS A 34 38.30 31.69 15.34
CA CYS A 34 39.29 30.62 15.25
C CYS A 34 38.68 29.23 15.03
N ASP A 35 37.35 29.12 14.97
CA ASP A 35 36.64 27.86 14.77
C ASP A 35 36.98 27.25 13.39
N ASP A 36 37.86 26.26 13.40
CA ASP A 36 38.26 25.51 12.20
C ASP A 36 37.28 24.38 11.86
N HIS A 37 36.13 24.34 12.55
CA HIS A 37 35.08 23.33 12.44
C HIS A 37 35.58 21.91 12.74
N ASN A 38 36.70 21.78 13.45
CA ASN A 38 37.25 20.52 13.91
C ASN A 38 36.93 20.34 15.40
N GLY A 39 35.92 19.53 15.72
CA GLY A 39 35.54 19.27 17.10
C GLY A 39 36.63 18.59 17.96
N CYS A 40 37.73 18.14 17.35
CA CYS A 40 38.87 17.56 18.04
C CYS A 40 39.95 18.58 18.45
N THR A 41 39.81 19.84 18.04
CA THR A 41 40.69 20.93 18.45
C THR A 41 40.01 21.81 19.49
N THR A 42 40.82 22.37 20.39
CA THR A 42 40.41 23.51 21.21
C THR A 42 40.91 24.76 20.51
N ASP A 43 39.98 25.53 19.95
CA ASP A 43 40.29 26.79 19.30
C ASP A 43 40.42 27.87 20.37
N THR A 44 41.55 28.56 20.33
CA THR A 44 41.86 29.63 21.27
C THR A 44 42.32 30.84 20.49
N CYS A 45 41.68 31.98 20.77
CA CYS A 45 42.18 33.25 20.31
C CYS A 45 43.24 33.76 21.30
N THR A 46 44.48 33.90 20.82
CA THR A 46 45.62 34.39 21.61
C THR A 46 46.14 35.70 21.03
N ASP A 47 47.00 36.39 21.78
CA ASP A 47 47.69 37.61 21.31
C ASP A 47 48.57 37.35 20.05
N SER A 48 48.86 36.08 19.75
CA SER A 48 49.59 35.64 18.56
C SER A 48 48.69 35.12 17.42
N GLY A 49 47.37 35.35 17.50
CA GLY A 49 46.37 34.86 16.57
C GLY A 49 45.72 33.54 17.00
N CYS A 50 45.08 32.85 16.07
CA CYS A 50 44.36 31.61 16.32
C CYS A 50 45.29 30.43 16.61
N ARG A 51 45.01 29.70 17.68
CA ARG A 51 45.69 28.46 18.05
C ARG A 51 44.65 27.34 18.21
N ASN A 52 44.83 26.25 17.45
CA ASN A 52 43.90 25.12 17.42
C ASN A 52 44.64 23.87 17.91
N ASP A 53 44.47 23.55 19.19
CA ASP A 53 45.20 22.46 19.82
C ASP A 53 44.44 21.17 19.82
N LEU A 54 45.08 20.10 19.36
CA LEU A 54 44.48 18.77 19.37
C LEU A 54 44.22 18.31 20.81
N VAL A 55 42.96 18.04 21.13
CA VAL A 55 42.50 17.61 22.46
C VAL A 55 42.94 16.17 22.76
N SER A 56 42.95 15.30 21.74
CA SER A 56 43.39 13.90 21.85
C SER A 56 43.81 13.35 20.50
N SER A 57 44.86 12.52 20.47
CA SER A 57 45.31 11.81 19.26
C SER A 57 44.31 10.78 18.73
N ASP A 58 43.40 10.32 19.59
CA ASP A 58 42.40 9.29 19.26
C ASP A 58 41.04 9.90 18.86
N CYS A 59 40.94 11.22 18.88
CA CYS A 59 39.73 11.94 18.48
C CYS A 59 39.55 11.90 16.96
N ILE A 60 38.34 11.56 16.51
CA ILE A 60 37.98 11.54 15.10
C ILE A 60 36.96 12.67 14.87
N PRO A 61 37.31 13.73 14.14
CA PRO A 61 36.39 14.83 13.87
C PRO A 61 35.38 14.42 12.82
N CYS A 62 34.21 15.03 12.87
CA CYS A 62 33.11 14.73 11.96
C CYS A 62 32.21 15.95 11.75
N SER A 63 31.52 15.93 10.62
CA SER A 63 30.44 16.85 10.27
C SER A 63 29.08 16.13 10.19
N ALA A 64 29.11 14.81 9.94
CA ALA A 64 27.94 13.95 9.86
C ALA A 64 28.23 12.55 10.42
N ASP A 65 27.17 11.81 10.75
CA ASP A 65 27.29 10.44 11.28
C ASP A 65 28.07 9.51 10.34
N THR A 66 28.01 9.74 9.02
CA THR A 66 28.73 8.97 8.01
C THR A 66 30.24 9.03 8.15
N ASP A 67 30.77 10.14 8.67
CA ASP A 67 32.21 10.33 8.90
C ASP A 67 32.71 9.37 9.99
N CYS A 68 31.79 8.96 10.88
CA CYS A 68 32.04 8.03 11.98
C CYS A 68 31.71 6.57 11.63
N GLY A 69 31.30 6.28 10.39
CA GLY A 69 30.78 4.97 9.97
C GLY A 69 29.28 4.78 10.20
N GLY A 70 28.59 5.78 10.75
CA GLY A 70 27.14 5.87 10.87
C GLY A 70 26.49 5.04 11.97
N ARG A 71 25.24 5.37 12.26
CA ARG A 71 24.48 4.82 13.41
C ARG A 71 24.24 3.31 13.33
N CYS A 72 24.34 2.70 12.14
CA CYS A 72 24.27 1.23 12.00
C CYS A 72 25.41 0.52 12.74
N LEU A 73 26.59 1.14 12.83
CA LEU A 73 27.76 0.61 13.51
C LEU A 73 27.88 1.09 14.96
N GLY A 74 26.85 1.79 15.48
CA GLY A 74 26.89 2.36 16.82
C GLY A 74 27.83 3.55 16.94
N ARG A 75 28.01 4.33 15.87
CA ARG A 75 28.81 5.56 15.88
C ARG A 75 28.05 6.72 15.30
N ALA A 76 28.19 7.88 15.91
CA ALA A 76 27.52 9.10 15.49
C ALA A 76 28.42 10.32 15.67
N CYS A 77 28.13 11.36 14.91
CA CYS A 77 28.76 12.65 15.09
C CYS A 77 27.99 13.42 16.17
N ILE A 78 28.66 13.70 17.29
CA ILE A 78 28.10 14.45 18.40
C ILE A 78 29.02 15.63 18.66
N SER A 79 28.51 16.84 18.43
CA SER A 79 29.26 18.09 18.62
C SER A 79 30.61 18.10 17.88
N GLY A 80 30.63 17.64 16.62
CA GLY A 80 31.84 17.66 15.78
C GLY A 80 32.83 16.52 16.02
N VAL A 81 32.51 15.57 16.91
CA VAL A 81 33.37 14.42 17.26
C VAL A 81 32.63 13.10 17.15
N CYS A 82 33.30 12.07 16.62
CA CYS A 82 32.75 10.72 16.59
C CYS A 82 32.69 10.11 17.99
N ALA A 83 31.49 9.71 18.40
CA ALA A 83 31.23 9.05 19.67
C ALA A 83 30.52 7.72 19.45
N ASP A 84 30.76 6.77 20.36
CA ASP A 84 30.00 5.53 20.41
C ASP A 84 28.58 5.82 20.93
N VAL A 85 27.58 5.34 20.21
CA VAL A 85 26.16 5.45 20.53
C VAL A 85 25.50 4.08 20.45
N ALA A 86 24.32 3.95 21.05
CA ALA A 86 23.53 2.74 20.89
C ALA A 86 23.29 2.46 19.38
N PRO A 87 23.67 1.27 18.87
CA PRO A 87 23.53 0.96 17.45
C PRO A 87 22.05 0.91 17.07
N PHE A 88 21.75 1.43 15.88
CA PHE A 88 20.41 1.31 15.32
C PHE A 88 20.14 -0.15 14.95
N THR A 89 19.12 -0.74 15.58
CA THR A 89 18.75 -2.14 15.38
C THR A 89 17.43 -2.26 14.64
N CYS A 90 17.37 -3.22 13.73
CA CYS A 90 16.16 -3.52 12.99
C CYS A 90 15.42 -4.69 13.65
N PRO A 91 14.18 -4.48 14.15
CA PRO A 91 13.49 -5.48 14.97
C PRO A 91 12.98 -6.68 14.15
N LYS A 92 12.80 -6.52 12.84
CA LYS A 92 12.27 -7.58 11.96
C LYS A 92 13.39 -8.55 11.56
N LEU A 93 13.16 -9.85 11.76
CA LEU A 93 14.07 -10.89 11.29
C LEU A 93 14.28 -10.79 9.78
N GLY A 94 15.50 -11.05 9.31
CA GLY A 94 15.85 -10.91 7.89
C GLY A 94 15.92 -9.45 7.42
N THR A 95 16.01 -8.48 8.33
CA THR A 95 16.38 -7.09 8.01
C THR A 95 17.74 -6.73 8.60
N ALA A 96 18.43 -5.82 7.93
CA ALA A 96 19.71 -5.26 8.36
C ALA A 96 19.68 -3.73 8.26
N CYS A 97 20.43 -3.08 9.13
CA CYS A 97 20.63 -1.64 9.04
C CYS A 97 21.54 -1.33 7.85
N ARG A 98 21.11 -0.40 7.00
CA ARG A 98 21.89 0.17 5.91
C ARG A 98 21.88 1.68 6.03
N LEU A 99 22.97 2.33 5.64
CA LEU A 99 23.01 3.78 5.54
C LEU A 99 22.53 4.20 4.15
N GLU A 100 21.48 5.00 4.09
CA GLU A 100 21.00 5.64 2.87
C GLU A 100 20.99 7.15 3.08
N ALA A 101 21.74 7.88 2.25
CA ALA A 101 21.99 9.32 2.43
C ALA A 101 22.42 9.67 3.87
N GLY A 102 23.22 8.79 4.49
CA GLY A 102 23.74 8.95 5.85
C GLY A 102 22.75 8.66 7.00
N GLN A 103 21.51 8.30 6.69
CA GLN A 103 20.52 7.92 7.69
C GLN A 103 20.41 6.39 7.81
N PRO A 104 20.25 5.84 9.02
CA PRO A 104 20.03 4.41 9.21
C PRO A 104 18.62 4.03 8.76
N VAL A 105 18.52 3.09 7.83
CA VAL A 105 17.26 2.51 7.36
C VAL A 105 17.30 1.00 7.48
N CYS A 106 16.17 0.38 7.80
CA CYS A 106 16.04 -1.07 7.75
C CYS A 106 15.76 -1.51 6.32
N ARG A 107 16.63 -2.37 5.79
CA ARG A 107 16.49 -3.03 4.49
C ARG A 107 16.46 -4.53 4.67
N CYS A 108 15.87 -5.25 3.73
CA CYS A 108 15.89 -6.71 3.81
C CYS A 108 17.33 -7.23 3.59
N SER A 109 17.72 -8.23 4.36
CA SER A 109 18.95 -9.00 4.18
C SER A 109 18.67 -10.40 3.66
N ASP A 110 17.45 -10.90 3.86
CA ASP A 110 16.90 -12.10 3.24
C ASP A 110 15.37 -11.98 3.13
N SER A 111 14.72 -12.97 2.52
CA SER A 111 13.27 -12.92 2.25
C SER A 111 12.39 -12.82 3.51
N ARG A 112 12.87 -13.22 4.70
CA ARG A 112 12.09 -13.07 5.95
C ARG A 112 11.90 -11.61 6.33
N GLY A 113 12.81 -10.73 5.91
CA GLY A 113 12.67 -9.29 6.09
C GLY A 113 11.59 -8.67 5.22
N CYS A 114 11.15 -9.38 4.17
CA CYS A 114 10.15 -8.91 3.24
C CYS A 114 8.74 -9.38 3.55
N ASP A 115 8.58 -10.45 4.34
CA ASP A 115 7.26 -11.01 4.72
C ASP A 115 6.37 -9.93 5.35
N ASP A 116 5.40 -9.43 4.60
CA ASP A 116 4.46 -8.40 5.05
C ASP A 116 3.18 -9.01 5.65
N GLY A 117 3.13 -10.35 5.73
CA GLY A 117 1.99 -11.11 6.22
C GLY A 117 0.81 -11.17 5.25
N ASN A 118 0.93 -10.60 4.04
CA ASN A 118 -0.11 -10.58 3.02
C ASN A 118 0.05 -11.78 2.08
N LYS A 119 -0.65 -12.86 2.38
CA LYS A 119 -0.67 -14.04 1.52
C LYS A 119 -1.16 -13.75 0.10
N CYS A 120 -1.89 -12.65 -0.12
CA CYS A 120 -2.51 -12.35 -1.42
C CYS A 120 -1.57 -11.79 -2.47
N ASN A 121 -0.44 -11.18 -2.08
CA ASN A 121 0.56 -10.67 -3.03
C ASN A 121 1.70 -11.70 -3.26
N GLY A 122 1.56 -12.92 -2.72
CA GLY A 122 2.50 -14.01 -2.90
C GLY A 122 3.77 -13.86 -2.06
N THR A 123 4.60 -14.90 -2.05
CA THR A 123 5.83 -14.90 -1.26
C THR A 123 6.82 -13.85 -1.76
N GLU A 124 7.17 -12.93 -0.88
CA GLU A 124 8.05 -11.82 -1.14
C GLU A 124 9.51 -12.27 -1.13
N THR A 125 10.29 -11.67 -2.01
CA THR A 125 11.71 -11.96 -2.14
C THR A 125 12.52 -10.71 -1.89
N CYS A 126 13.60 -10.85 -1.13
CA CYS A 126 14.56 -9.79 -0.95
C CYS A 126 15.58 -9.74 -2.10
N VAL A 127 15.70 -8.60 -2.76
CA VAL A 127 16.85 -8.31 -3.62
C VAL A 127 17.98 -7.85 -2.71
N THR A 128 18.82 -8.78 -2.28
CA THR A 128 19.86 -8.53 -1.26
C THR A 128 20.87 -7.45 -1.67
N ALA A 129 21.12 -7.26 -2.97
CA ALA A 129 22.01 -6.21 -3.48
C ALA A 129 21.52 -4.79 -3.15
N THR A 130 20.21 -4.54 -3.28
CA THR A 130 19.57 -3.25 -3.03
C THR A 130 18.89 -3.19 -1.66
N GLY A 131 18.62 -4.35 -1.06
CA GLY A 131 17.85 -4.47 0.17
C GLY A 131 16.35 -4.17 -0.02
N THR A 132 15.86 -4.27 -1.25
CA THR A 132 14.46 -3.99 -1.61
C THR A 132 13.62 -5.26 -1.68
N CYS A 133 12.39 -5.20 -1.19
CA CYS A 133 11.43 -6.29 -1.26
C CYS A 133 10.65 -6.24 -2.57
N ILE A 134 10.46 -7.42 -3.18
CA ILE A 134 9.62 -7.61 -4.36
C ILE A 134 8.53 -8.60 -3.98
N PHE A 135 7.27 -8.25 -4.27
CA PHE A 135 6.13 -9.14 -4.08
C PHE A 135 6.17 -10.31 -5.06
N GLY A 136 5.58 -11.43 -4.63
CA GLY A 136 5.48 -12.62 -5.45
C GLY A 136 4.36 -12.53 -6.49
N THR A 137 3.96 -13.70 -6.97
CA THR A 137 2.75 -13.83 -7.79
C THR A 137 1.52 -13.74 -6.91
N ALA A 138 0.63 -12.79 -7.21
CA ALA A 138 -0.61 -12.64 -6.48
C ALA A 138 -1.48 -13.91 -6.56
N LEU A 139 -2.16 -14.23 -5.46
CA LEU A 139 -3.07 -15.37 -5.42
C LEU A 139 -4.29 -15.09 -6.30
N HIS A 140 -4.59 -16.02 -7.20
CA HIS A 140 -5.85 -16.03 -7.93
C HIS A 140 -6.86 -16.86 -7.16
N CYS A 141 -7.72 -16.18 -6.40
CA CYS A 141 -8.80 -16.81 -5.64
C CYS A 141 -10.05 -16.89 -6.53
N ASP A 142 -10.13 -17.96 -7.31
CA ASP A 142 -11.35 -18.39 -8.01
C ASP A 142 -11.44 -19.91 -7.79
N ASP A 143 -12.43 -20.36 -7.02
CA ASP A 143 -12.64 -21.81 -6.77
C ASP A 143 -13.48 -22.48 -7.88
N GLY A 144 -13.86 -21.72 -8.91
CA GLY A 144 -14.74 -22.16 -9.99
C GLY A 144 -16.20 -22.32 -9.58
N ASN A 145 -16.55 -22.12 -8.31
CA ASN A 145 -17.91 -22.16 -7.83
C ASN A 145 -18.57 -20.80 -8.03
N VAL A 146 -19.45 -20.74 -9.01
CA VAL A 146 -20.21 -19.52 -9.29
C VAL A 146 -21.10 -19.04 -8.14
N CYS A 147 -21.32 -19.85 -7.10
CA CYS A 147 -22.12 -19.51 -5.93
C CYS A 147 -21.32 -18.88 -4.78
N THR A 148 -20.00 -18.85 -4.84
CA THR A 148 -19.15 -18.26 -3.79
C THR A 148 -18.74 -16.83 -4.12
N ASP A 149 -18.41 -16.11 -3.06
CA ASP A 149 -17.68 -14.86 -3.05
C ASP A 149 -16.23 -15.20 -2.73
N ASP A 150 -15.41 -15.18 -3.77
CA ASP A 150 -14.02 -15.55 -3.69
C ASP A 150 -13.23 -14.28 -3.44
N THR A 151 -12.69 -14.18 -2.23
CA THR A 151 -11.88 -13.05 -1.82
C THR A 151 -10.52 -13.55 -1.36
N CYS A 152 -9.54 -12.67 -1.44
CA CYS A 152 -8.26 -12.93 -0.82
C CYS A 152 -8.17 -12.08 0.45
N ASP A 153 -8.11 -12.76 1.59
CA ASP A 153 -7.81 -12.15 2.88
C ASP A 153 -6.29 -12.17 3.09
N PRO A 154 -5.63 -11.02 3.37
CA PRO A 154 -4.19 -10.98 3.54
C PRO A 154 -3.65 -11.97 4.57
N ALA A 155 -4.35 -12.18 5.69
CA ALA A 155 -3.86 -13.01 6.78
C ALA A 155 -4.04 -14.51 6.52
N VAL A 156 -5.14 -14.92 5.88
CA VAL A 156 -5.47 -16.35 5.69
C VAL A 156 -5.35 -16.85 4.24
N GLY A 157 -5.27 -15.95 3.26
CA GLY A 157 -5.21 -16.27 1.83
C GLY A 157 -6.61 -16.34 1.21
N CYS A 158 -6.82 -17.27 0.28
CA CYS A 158 -8.12 -17.39 -0.39
C CYS A 158 -9.22 -17.83 0.56
N VAL A 159 -10.31 -17.07 0.55
CA VAL A 159 -11.54 -17.34 1.30
C VAL A 159 -12.68 -17.43 0.30
N PHE A 160 -13.40 -18.55 0.35
CA PHE A 160 -14.52 -18.84 -0.54
C PHE A 160 -15.79 -18.86 0.30
N THR A 161 -16.54 -17.76 0.28
CA THR A 161 -17.72 -17.61 1.13
C THR A 161 -18.98 -17.81 0.32
N ASP A 162 -19.88 -18.70 0.74
CA ASP A 162 -21.18 -18.84 0.06
C ASP A 162 -21.89 -17.48 -0.04
N ALA A 163 -22.26 -17.09 -1.26
CA ALA A 163 -22.97 -15.85 -1.54
C ALA A 163 -24.43 -15.98 -1.09
N ARG A 164 -24.66 -15.91 0.22
CA ARG A 164 -25.97 -16.01 0.87
C ARG A 164 -26.65 -14.65 1.00
N GLY A 165 -27.92 -14.68 1.38
CA GLY A 165 -28.71 -13.49 1.66
C GLY A 165 -28.96 -12.62 0.44
N PHE A 166 -29.46 -11.39 0.67
CA PHE A 166 -29.84 -10.51 -0.44
C PHE A 166 -28.65 -10.03 -1.28
N ALA A 167 -27.50 -9.82 -0.65
CA ALA A 167 -26.27 -9.43 -1.32
C ALA A 167 -25.81 -10.52 -2.31
N GLY A 168 -25.85 -11.78 -1.88
CA GLY A 168 -25.52 -12.92 -2.74
C GLY A 168 -26.45 -13.04 -3.95
N VAL A 169 -27.77 -12.96 -3.75
CA VAL A 169 -28.74 -12.98 -4.86
C VAL A 169 -28.51 -11.81 -5.81
N SER A 170 -28.31 -10.60 -5.29
CA SER A 170 -28.07 -9.40 -6.11
C SER A 170 -26.84 -9.55 -7.00
N ARG A 171 -25.74 -10.07 -6.44
CA ARG A 171 -24.51 -10.32 -7.17
C ARG A 171 -24.68 -11.31 -8.31
N GLN A 172 -25.38 -12.43 -8.08
CA GLN A 172 -25.67 -13.40 -9.14
C GLN A 172 -26.48 -12.77 -10.28
N LEU A 173 -27.43 -11.89 -9.97
CA LEU A 173 -28.20 -11.18 -11.00
C LEU A 173 -27.38 -10.13 -11.75
N ILE A 174 -26.40 -9.48 -11.10
CA ILE A 174 -25.44 -8.60 -11.76
C ILE A 174 -24.57 -9.42 -12.73
N ALA A 175 -24.05 -10.56 -12.29
CA ALA A 175 -23.25 -11.46 -13.14
C ALA A 175 -24.06 -11.97 -14.34
N VAL A 176 -25.34 -12.32 -14.15
CA VAL A 176 -26.25 -12.68 -15.24
C VAL A 176 -26.43 -11.52 -16.24
N ASP A 177 -26.63 -10.29 -15.76
CA ASP A 177 -26.79 -9.12 -16.63
C ASP A 177 -25.50 -8.80 -17.40
N GLY A 178 -24.35 -8.90 -16.75
CA GLY A 178 -23.02 -8.75 -17.35
C GLY A 178 -22.74 -9.81 -18.42
N ALA A 179 -23.02 -11.08 -18.14
CA ALA A 179 -22.87 -12.17 -19.12
C ALA A 179 -23.79 -11.98 -20.34
N VAL A 180 -25.03 -11.52 -20.13
CA VAL A 180 -25.97 -11.16 -21.22
C VAL A 180 -25.52 -9.88 -21.96
N GLY A 181 -24.80 -8.99 -21.29
CA GLY A 181 -24.22 -7.77 -21.83
C GLY A 181 -23.01 -7.99 -22.73
N GLY A 182 -22.12 -8.88 -22.31
CA GLY A 182 -20.87 -9.22 -23.01
C GLY A 182 -21.01 -10.30 -24.07
N ALA A 183 -22.17 -10.99 -24.16
CA ALA A 183 -22.38 -12.05 -25.13
C ALA A 183 -22.33 -11.54 -26.58
N GLY A 184 -21.51 -12.19 -27.41
CA GLY A 184 -21.46 -11.93 -28.84
C GLY A 184 -22.73 -12.37 -29.56
N ALA A 185 -22.94 -11.86 -30.78
CA ALA A 185 -24.13 -12.19 -31.59
C ALA A 185 -24.24 -13.69 -31.95
N ALA A 186 -23.12 -14.42 -31.92
CA ALA A 186 -23.09 -15.88 -32.09
C ALA A 186 -23.60 -16.62 -30.85
N ASP A 187 -23.43 -16.05 -29.66
CA ASP A 187 -23.77 -16.67 -28.38
C ASP A 187 -25.16 -16.31 -27.89
N LEU A 188 -25.70 -15.15 -28.28
CA LEU A 188 -27.00 -14.69 -27.79
C LEU A 188 -27.73 -13.83 -28.82
N SER A 189 -28.98 -14.20 -29.12
CA SER A 189 -29.82 -13.39 -30.01
C SER A 189 -30.25 -12.07 -29.34
N PRO A 190 -30.23 -10.93 -30.05
CA PRO A 190 -30.57 -9.63 -29.45
C PRO A 190 -31.98 -9.58 -28.82
N SER A 191 -32.94 -10.26 -29.45
CA SER A 191 -34.31 -10.40 -28.95
C SER A 191 -34.38 -11.16 -27.63
N LEU A 192 -33.55 -12.20 -27.45
CA LEU A 192 -33.49 -12.95 -26.21
C LEU A 192 -32.76 -12.14 -25.13
N ALA A 193 -31.65 -11.47 -25.47
CA ALA A 193 -30.94 -10.59 -24.55
C ALA A 193 -31.88 -9.56 -23.89
N LYS A 194 -32.74 -8.91 -24.70
CA LYS A 194 -33.76 -7.97 -24.19
C LYS A 194 -34.72 -8.62 -23.19
N VAL A 195 -35.18 -9.84 -23.47
CA VAL A 195 -36.08 -10.59 -22.59
C VAL A 195 -35.39 -11.00 -21.28
N LEU A 196 -34.15 -11.47 -21.36
CA LEU A 196 -33.36 -11.87 -20.18
C LEU A 196 -33.14 -10.66 -19.26
N ARG A 197 -32.68 -9.52 -19.79
CA ARG A 197 -32.49 -8.29 -19.01
C ARG A 197 -33.79 -7.81 -18.35
N ALA A 198 -34.90 -7.80 -19.09
CA ALA A 198 -36.19 -7.39 -18.55
C ALA A 198 -36.64 -8.28 -17.39
N LYS A 199 -36.47 -9.60 -17.52
CA LYS A 199 -36.80 -10.56 -16.45
C LYS A 199 -35.87 -10.42 -15.25
N THR A 200 -34.56 -10.26 -15.46
CA THR A 200 -33.56 -10.01 -14.41
C THR A 200 -33.90 -8.75 -13.62
N ASN A 201 -34.24 -7.64 -14.30
CA ASN A 201 -34.68 -6.39 -13.66
C ASN A 201 -35.96 -6.58 -12.85
N ALA A 202 -36.93 -7.35 -13.36
CA ALA A 202 -38.15 -7.66 -12.64
C ALA A 202 -37.92 -8.57 -11.41
N ILE A 203 -36.84 -9.35 -11.37
CA ILE A 203 -36.42 -10.10 -10.18
C ILE A 203 -35.77 -9.13 -9.18
N ARG A 204 -34.87 -8.26 -9.63
CA ARG A 204 -34.20 -7.25 -8.80
C ARG A 204 -35.21 -6.34 -8.07
N GLY A 205 -36.26 -5.90 -8.76
CA GLY A 205 -37.34 -5.11 -8.14
C GLY A 205 -38.09 -5.87 -7.05
N LYS A 206 -38.31 -7.18 -7.21
CA LYS A 206 -38.94 -8.02 -6.16
C LYS A 206 -38.02 -8.22 -4.96
N LEU A 207 -36.71 -8.37 -5.19
CA LEU A 207 -35.73 -8.48 -4.11
C LEU A 207 -35.62 -7.18 -3.33
N ALA A 208 -35.57 -6.03 -4.01
CA ALA A 208 -35.59 -4.72 -3.36
C ALA A 208 -36.88 -4.53 -2.52
N ALA A 209 -38.04 -4.91 -3.06
CA ALA A 209 -39.30 -4.86 -2.32
C ALA A 209 -39.32 -5.82 -1.11
N ALA A 210 -38.66 -6.98 -1.20
CA ALA A 210 -38.48 -7.90 -0.07
C ALA A 210 -37.55 -7.33 0.99
N GLN A 211 -36.43 -6.70 0.59
CA GLN A 211 -35.49 -6.04 1.50
C GLN A 211 -36.16 -4.88 2.26
N ALA A 212 -36.93 -4.05 1.55
CA ALA A 212 -37.68 -2.95 2.15
C ALA A 212 -38.81 -3.41 3.10
N ALA A 213 -39.21 -4.68 3.01
CA ALA A 213 -40.23 -5.27 3.86
C ALA A 213 -39.65 -6.06 5.05
N SER A 214 -38.37 -5.84 5.41
CA SER A 214 -37.65 -6.58 6.46
C SER A 214 -38.34 -6.57 7.83
N SER A 215 -39.14 -5.53 8.13
CA SER A 215 -39.92 -5.42 9.37
C SER A 215 -41.17 -6.31 9.41
N SER A 216 -41.54 -6.95 8.30
CA SER A 216 -42.73 -7.81 8.19
C SER A 216 -42.41 -9.13 7.50
N ALA A 217 -42.18 -10.18 8.31
CA ALA A 217 -41.90 -11.54 7.86
C ALA A 217 -42.89 -12.05 6.79
N LYS A 218 -44.19 -11.79 6.99
CA LYS A 218 -45.24 -12.16 6.02
C LYS A 218 -45.10 -11.45 4.67
N ARG A 219 -44.84 -10.13 4.69
CA ARG A 219 -44.68 -9.33 3.47
C ARG A 219 -43.38 -9.68 2.74
N GLN A 220 -42.28 -9.81 3.48
CA GLN A 220 -40.98 -10.24 2.97
C GLN A 220 -41.06 -11.64 2.34
N GLY A 221 -41.63 -12.62 3.04
CA GLY A 221 -41.80 -13.99 2.53
C GLY A 221 -42.61 -14.05 1.23
N ARG A 222 -43.68 -13.25 1.10
CA ARG A 222 -44.48 -13.17 -0.15
C ARG A 222 -43.64 -12.65 -1.32
N MET A 223 -42.84 -11.61 -1.10
CA MET A 223 -41.98 -11.04 -2.14
C MET A 223 -40.85 -11.99 -2.52
N LEU A 224 -40.23 -12.67 -1.55
CA LEU A 224 -39.23 -13.72 -1.80
C LEU A 224 -39.80 -14.89 -2.60
N LYS A 225 -41.03 -15.34 -2.30
CA LYS A 225 -41.72 -16.38 -3.08
C LYS A 225 -41.98 -15.95 -4.52
N ALA A 226 -42.35 -14.68 -4.73
CA ALA A 226 -42.52 -14.11 -6.07
C ALA A 226 -41.18 -14.00 -6.82
N ALA A 227 -40.08 -13.66 -6.13
CA ALA A 227 -38.74 -13.64 -6.68
C ALA A 227 -38.27 -15.05 -7.08
N SER A 228 -38.42 -16.05 -6.20
CA SER A 228 -38.11 -17.47 -6.47
C SER A 228 -38.86 -18.00 -7.71
N LYS A 229 -40.17 -17.73 -7.82
CA LYS A 229 -40.94 -18.09 -9.01
C LYS A 229 -40.43 -17.40 -10.28
N SER A 230 -40.01 -16.14 -10.17
CA SER A 230 -39.46 -15.38 -11.29
C SER A 230 -38.08 -15.91 -11.74
N LEU A 231 -37.22 -16.32 -10.79
CA LEU A 231 -35.93 -16.99 -11.07
C LEU A 231 -36.14 -18.31 -11.81
N SER A 232 -37.05 -19.16 -11.31
CA SER A 232 -37.41 -20.42 -11.98
C SER A 232 -37.95 -20.18 -13.40
N GLY A 233 -38.82 -19.18 -13.58
CA GLY A 233 -39.34 -18.81 -14.89
C GLY A 233 -38.27 -18.27 -15.86
N LEU A 234 -37.27 -17.55 -15.35
CA LEU A 234 -36.12 -17.10 -16.14
C LEU A 234 -35.26 -18.30 -16.57
N ASN A 235 -34.95 -19.22 -15.65
CA ASN A 235 -34.19 -20.43 -15.96
C ASN A 235 -34.91 -21.31 -17.02
N ALA A 236 -36.23 -21.46 -16.90
CA ALA A 236 -37.03 -22.15 -17.91
C ALA A 236 -37.02 -21.45 -19.28
N THR A 237 -36.95 -20.11 -19.30
CA THR A 237 -36.85 -19.34 -20.55
C THR A 237 -35.52 -19.63 -21.26
N ILE A 238 -34.41 -19.67 -20.50
CA ILE A 238 -33.08 -20.02 -21.01
C ILE A 238 -33.07 -21.45 -21.54
N GLY A 239 -33.62 -22.41 -20.78
CA GLY A 239 -33.71 -23.81 -21.20
C GLY A 239 -34.50 -24.01 -22.50
N LYS A 240 -35.61 -23.28 -22.70
CA LYS A 240 -36.36 -23.32 -23.96
C LYS A 240 -35.59 -22.69 -25.13
N ALA A 241 -34.89 -21.59 -24.88
CA ALA A 241 -34.05 -20.94 -25.89
C ALA A 241 -32.88 -21.80 -26.36
N ARG A 242 -32.37 -22.68 -25.50
CA ARG A 242 -31.32 -23.67 -25.79
C ARG A 242 -31.82 -24.84 -26.65
N ARG A 243 -33.04 -25.34 -26.43
CA ARG A 243 -33.57 -26.59 -27.02
C ARG A 243 -34.27 -26.44 -28.39
N GLY A 244 -34.19 -25.27 -29.04
CA GLY A 244 -34.85 -25.01 -30.33
C GLY A 244 -34.06 -25.51 -31.54
N ARG A 245 -34.75 -25.73 -32.68
CA ARG A 245 -34.13 -26.08 -34.00
C ARG A 245 -33.11 -25.04 -34.49
N LYS A 246 -33.25 -23.79 -34.04
CA LYS A 246 -32.25 -22.71 -34.11
C LYS A 246 -32.08 -22.15 -32.70
N PRO A 247 -31.07 -22.60 -31.92
CA PRO A 247 -30.83 -22.10 -30.58
C PRO A 247 -30.62 -20.58 -30.60
N LYS A 248 -31.25 -19.88 -29.65
CA LYS A 248 -31.09 -18.42 -29.50
C LYS A 248 -30.00 -18.05 -28.50
N ILE A 249 -29.38 -19.06 -27.90
CA ILE A 249 -28.32 -18.95 -26.91
C ILE A 249 -27.35 -20.14 -27.10
N SER A 250 -26.05 -19.91 -26.97
CA SER A 250 -25.06 -20.99 -26.97
C SER A 250 -25.18 -21.88 -25.74
N ALA A 251 -24.74 -23.14 -25.85
CA ALA A 251 -24.81 -24.09 -24.74
C ALA A 251 -23.99 -23.61 -23.53
N SER A 252 -22.77 -23.11 -23.76
CA SER A 252 -21.88 -22.58 -22.73
C SER A 252 -22.51 -21.43 -21.97
N LEU A 253 -23.05 -20.43 -22.67
CA LEU A 253 -23.71 -19.29 -22.03
C LEU A 253 -24.97 -19.73 -21.29
N ALA A 254 -25.78 -20.62 -21.86
CA ALA A 254 -26.97 -21.12 -21.20
C ALA A 254 -26.65 -21.86 -19.88
N ASP A 255 -25.61 -22.68 -19.87
CA ASP A 255 -25.19 -23.44 -18.70
C ASP A 255 -24.59 -22.52 -17.62
N ALA A 256 -23.78 -21.52 -18.03
CA ALA A 256 -23.26 -20.50 -17.12
C ALA A 256 -24.39 -19.67 -16.46
N LEU A 257 -25.38 -19.23 -17.24
CA LEU A 257 -26.54 -18.51 -16.71
C LEU A 257 -27.38 -19.40 -15.78
N ALA A 258 -27.58 -20.67 -16.13
CA ALA A 258 -28.34 -21.61 -15.31
C ALA A 258 -27.67 -21.84 -13.94
N ALA A 259 -26.35 -21.97 -13.91
CA ALA A 259 -25.58 -22.13 -12.68
C ALA A 259 -25.75 -20.90 -11.75
N ARG A 260 -25.57 -19.68 -12.28
CA ARG A 260 -25.77 -18.42 -11.54
C ARG A 260 -27.20 -18.28 -10.99
N LEU A 261 -28.21 -18.67 -11.79
CA LEU A 261 -29.60 -18.67 -11.36
C LEU A 261 -29.90 -19.73 -10.30
N GLY A 262 -29.21 -20.87 -10.34
CA GLY A 262 -29.25 -21.88 -9.30
C GLY A 262 -28.77 -21.33 -7.96
N CYS A 263 -27.60 -20.67 -7.94
CA CYS A 263 -27.07 -20.00 -6.74
C CYS A 263 -28.04 -18.97 -6.18
N ALA A 264 -28.59 -18.12 -7.06
CA ALA A 264 -29.58 -17.12 -6.69
C ALA A 264 -30.84 -17.76 -6.08
N ALA A 265 -31.29 -18.90 -6.62
CA ALA A 265 -32.44 -19.62 -6.08
C ALA A 265 -32.17 -20.18 -4.69
N THR A 266 -31.01 -20.81 -4.46
CA THR A 266 -30.58 -21.31 -3.14
C THR A 266 -30.49 -20.19 -2.11
N ALA A 267 -29.90 -19.05 -2.47
CA ALA A 267 -29.81 -17.90 -1.58
C ALA A 267 -31.20 -17.31 -1.24
N VAL A 268 -32.14 -17.28 -2.19
CA VAL A 268 -33.54 -16.90 -1.92
C VAL A 268 -34.24 -17.91 -1.00
N GLN A 269 -33.98 -19.21 -1.15
CA GLN A 269 -34.54 -20.23 -0.25
C GLN A 269 -34.04 -20.04 1.19
N GLY A 270 -32.74 -19.75 1.37
CA GLY A 270 -32.19 -19.41 2.69
C GLY A 270 -32.86 -18.19 3.32
N LEU A 271 -33.11 -17.14 2.53
CA LEU A 271 -33.87 -15.96 2.99
C LEU A 271 -35.33 -16.28 3.36
N GLN A 272 -35.97 -17.21 2.65
CA GLN A 272 -37.33 -17.64 2.96
C GLN A 272 -37.39 -18.44 4.26
N ALA A 273 -36.44 -19.35 4.47
CA ALA A 273 -36.32 -20.11 5.70
C ALA A 273 -36.15 -19.17 6.91
N ALA A 274 -35.27 -18.16 6.79
CA ALA A 274 -35.06 -17.17 7.84
C ALA A 274 -36.26 -16.22 8.09
N ALA A 275 -37.17 -16.08 7.12
CA ALA A 275 -38.36 -15.23 7.23
C ALA A 275 -39.62 -15.97 7.69
N THR A 276 -39.51 -17.27 7.98
CA THR A 276 -40.61 -18.08 8.52
C THR A 276 -40.42 -18.14 10.06
N PRO A 277 -41.42 -17.74 10.86
CA PRO A 277 -41.30 -17.75 12.32
C PRO A 277 -41.20 -19.17 12.90
#